data_AF-A0A9P6UGT7-F1
#
_entry.id   AF-A0A9P6UGT7-F1
#
_cell.length_a   1.000
_cell.length_b   1.000
_cell.length_c   1.000
_cell.angle_alpha   90.00
_cell.angle_beta   90.00
_cell.angle_gamma   90.00
#
_symmetry.space_group_name_H-M   'P 1'
#
loop_
_entity.id
_entity.type
_entity.pdbx_description
1 polymer ?
#
loop_
_entity_poly.entity_id
_entity_poly.type
_entity_poly.pdbx_seq_one_letter_code
_entity_poly.pdbx_strand_id
1 'polypeptide(L)'
;MSFLGDEKMVCNKKPEIFHNGYMTCGVSNEALASLFPGTYHLTLDMNAVNKTLHAQMWLNNTEQFYCEFGNCTLATTDLEGKVETKWDCPYLQCKCIIPSAMCGGGAIPSPIPLKDVLEPLQGPFSMTCPQNSKDCAFYFDGLAGFFPNGLSMIDCDRGECVFPSEMISDLTELKSTMAVGVIVGLAILGALVLFLMVACSIAKRNQIILSRQPYSSDTEAASLEFRN
;
A
#
# COMPACT_ATOMS: atom_id res chain seq x y z
N MET A 1 -6.64 46.02 -17.46
CA MET A 1 -6.99 45.87 -16.04
C MET A 1 -6.50 44.52 -15.59
N SER A 2 -5.37 44.47 -14.90
CA SER A 2 -4.79 43.25 -14.35
C SER A 2 -5.68 42.83 -13.17
N PHE A 3 -6.45 41.76 -13.33
CA PHE A 3 -7.36 41.23 -12.30
C PHE A 3 -6.63 40.47 -11.17
N LEU A 4 -5.31 40.36 -11.26
CA LEU A 4 -4.46 39.81 -10.22
C LEU A 4 -3.92 40.99 -9.43
N GLY A 5 -4.59 41.30 -8.31
CA GLY A 5 -4.10 42.26 -7.33
C GLY A 5 -2.73 41.85 -6.78
N ASP A 6 -2.14 42.70 -5.95
CA ASP A 6 -0.83 42.53 -5.28
C ASP A 6 -0.79 41.33 -4.31
N GLU A 7 -1.21 40.13 -4.73
CA GLU A 7 -1.06 38.91 -3.96
C GLU A 7 0.42 38.52 -3.90
N LYS A 8 0.85 38.13 -2.70
CA LYS A 8 2.18 37.57 -2.48
C LYS A 8 2.07 36.06 -2.53
N MET A 9 2.97 35.41 -3.26
CA MET A 9 3.10 33.97 -3.20
C MET A 9 3.36 33.51 -1.77
N VAL A 10 2.70 32.45 -1.37
CA VAL A 10 2.89 31.80 -0.07
C VAL A 10 3.41 30.38 -0.32
N CYS A 11 4.23 29.89 0.62
CA CYS A 11 4.75 28.54 0.51
C CYS A 11 3.80 27.56 1.21
N ASN A 12 3.12 26.72 0.43
CA ASN A 12 2.40 25.57 0.93
C ASN A 12 3.40 24.49 1.34
N LYS A 13 3.34 24.04 2.60
CA LYS A 13 4.17 22.95 3.14
C LYS A 13 3.39 21.64 3.35
N LYS A 14 2.11 21.63 3.01
CA LYS A 14 1.29 20.41 3.01
C LYS A 14 1.67 19.55 1.79
N PRO A 15 1.35 18.24 1.81
CA PRO A 15 1.62 17.35 0.67
C PRO A 15 0.69 17.57 -0.52
N GLU A 16 -0.38 18.34 -0.35
CA GLU A 16 -1.22 18.79 -1.46
C GLU A 16 -0.47 19.77 -2.37
N ILE A 17 -0.66 19.61 -3.68
CA ILE A 17 0.05 20.36 -4.72
C ILE A 17 -0.99 20.92 -5.69
N PHE A 18 -0.86 22.20 -6.01
CA PHE A 18 -1.78 22.91 -6.91
C PHE A 18 -1.21 23.01 -8.32
N HIS A 19 0.08 23.32 -8.46
CA HIS A 19 0.78 23.38 -9.75
C HIS A 19 2.06 22.54 -9.75
N ASN A 20 3.07 22.97 -8.99
CA ASN A 20 4.40 22.37 -8.96
C ASN A 20 4.88 22.16 -7.52
N GLY A 21 4.99 20.91 -7.11
CA GLY A 21 5.47 20.53 -5.79
C GLY A 21 6.89 19.99 -5.85
N TYR A 22 7.67 20.29 -4.83
CA TYR A 22 9.00 19.73 -4.64
C TYR A 22 9.04 19.00 -3.31
N MET A 23 9.69 17.84 -3.29
CA MET A 23 9.85 17.05 -2.06
C MET A 23 11.22 16.39 -2.02
N THR A 24 11.84 16.37 -0.85
CA THR A 24 13.07 15.64 -0.57
C THR A 24 12.87 14.81 0.69
N CYS A 25 13.12 13.51 0.62
CA CYS A 25 12.95 12.59 1.73
C CYS A 25 14.23 11.80 1.98
N GLY A 26 14.43 11.35 3.22
CA GLY A 26 15.33 10.24 3.51
C GLY A 26 14.72 8.92 3.08
N VAL A 27 15.54 7.98 2.63
CA VAL A 27 15.11 6.61 2.34
C VAL A 27 15.61 5.67 3.43
N SER A 28 14.70 5.00 4.13
CA SER A 28 15.05 4.02 5.16
C SER A 28 14.71 2.62 4.69
N ASN A 29 15.74 1.82 4.36
CA ASN A 29 15.57 0.43 3.95
C ASN A 29 16.82 -0.41 4.25
N GLU A 30 16.65 -1.45 5.07
CA GLU A 30 17.75 -2.32 5.51
C GLU A 30 18.37 -3.12 4.35
N ALA A 31 17.56 -3.60 3.41
CA ALA A 31 18.04 -4.36 2.27
C ALA A 31 18.91 -3.50 1.35
N LEU A 32 18.47 -2.27 1.03
CA LEU A 32 19.29 -1.31 0.28
C LEU A 32 20.59 -1.00 1.02
N ALA A 33 20.51 -0.68 2.32
CA ALA A 33 21.68 -0.36 3.13
C ALA A 33 22.72 -1.50 3.19
N SER A 34 22.28 -2.76 3.11
CA SER A 34 23.18 -3.93 3.07
C SER A 34 23.96 -4.06 1.75
N LEU A 35 23.36 -3.65 0.63
CA LEU A 35 23.97 -3.71 -0.70
C LEU A 35 24.80 -2.47 -1.01
N PHE A 36 24.32 -1.30 -0.58
CA PHE A 36 24.93 0.00 -0.82
C PHE A 36 25.02 0.80 0.49
N PRO A 37 26.05 0.60 1.33
CA PRO A 37 26.16 1.33 2.58
C PRO A 37 26.27 2.86 2.33
N GLY A 38 25.41 3.64 2.98
CA GLY A 38 25.46 5.10 2.87
C GLY A 38 24.18 5.80 3.31
N THR A 39 24.13 7.10 3.06
CA THR A 39 22.96 7.95 3.28
C THR A 39 22.20 8.10 1.97
N TYR A 40 20.89 7.95 2.04
CA TYR A 40 20.01 7.97 0.89
C TYR A 40 19.04 9.12 0.93
N HIS A 41 18.87 9.78 -0.21
CA HIS A 41 17.84 10.78 -0.40
C HIS A 41 17.06 10.52 -1.67
N LEU A 42 15.75 10.77 -1.64
CA LEU A 42 14.90 10.78 -2.81
C LEU A 42 14.39 12.21 -3.01
N THR A 43 14.65 12.78 -4.17
CA THR A 43 14.11 14.09 -4.57
C THR A 43 13.01 13.91 -5.60
N LEU A 44 11.97 14.72 -5.50
CA LEU A 44 10.77 14.65 -6.32
C LEU A 44 10.39 16.02 -6.83
N ASP A 45 10.12 16.09 -8.12
CA ASP A 45 9.51 17.22 -8.82
C ASP A 45 8.15 16.73 -9.34
N MET A 46 7.08 17.37 -8.91
CA MET A 46 5.71 16.92 -9.13
C MET A 46 4.94 18.03 -9.83
N ASN A 47 4.36 17.72 -10.98
CA ASN A 47 3.56 18.66 -11.74
C ASN A 47 2.10 18.20 -11.80
N ALA A 48 1.24 18.84 -11.02
CA ALA A 48 -0.18 18.49 -10.92
C ALA A 48 -0.94 18.79 -12.22
N VAL A 49 -0.53 19.82 -12.95
CA VAL A 49 -1.19 20.25 -14.20
C VAL A 49 -0.86 19.29 -15.35
N ASN A 50 0.41 18.97 -15.52
CA ASN A 50 0.90 18.06 -16.55
C ASN A 50 0.73 16.59 -16.17
N LYS A 51 0.35 16.30 -14.92
CA LYS A 51 0.16 14.94 -14.41
C LYS A 51 1.43 14.10 -14.51
N THR A 52 2.57 14.73 -14.22
CA THR A 52 3.89 14.11 -14.27
C THR A 52 4.58 14.20 -12.92
N LEU A 53 5.49 13.27 -12.68
CA LEU A 53 6.37 13.27 -11.53
C LEU A 53 7.77 12.85 -12.02
N HIS A 54 8.81 13.46 -11.46
CA HIS A 54 10.20 13.08 -11.68
C HIS A 54 10.81 12.76 -10.33
N ALA A 55 11.46 11.60 -10.22
CA ALA A 55 12.14 11.18 -9.01
C ALA A 55 13.63 11.00 -9.29
N GLN A 56 14.49 11.40 -8.35
CA GLN A 56 15.93 11.14 -8.42
C GLN A 56 16.39 10.51 -7.11
N MET A 57 17.15 9.42 -7.22
CA MET A 57 17.70 8.70 -6.08
C MET A 57 19.17 9.09 -5.89
N TRP A 58 19.51 9.43 -4.66
CA TRP A 58 20.85 9.89 -4.28
C TRP A 58 21.44 8.94 -3.24
N LEU A 59 22.72 8.63 -3.42
CA LEU A 59 23.54 7.92 -2.44
C LEU A 59 24.76 8.79 -2.13
N ASN A 60 24.94 9.17 -0.87
CA ASN A 60 26.03 10.03 -0.41
C ASN A 60 26.19 11.28 -1.30
N ASN A 61 25.08 11.96 -1.59
CA ASN A 61 25.00 13.16 -2.44
C ASN A 61 25.41 12.95 -3.92
N THR A 62 25.51 11.70 -4.37
CA THR A 62 25.72 11.37 -5.78
C THR A 62 24.42 10.79 -6.35
N GLU A 63 23.92 11.38 -7.43
CA GLU A 63 22.74 10.87 -8.13
C GLU A 63 23.04 9.49 -8.73
N GLN A 64 22.15 8.53 -8.49
CA GLN A 64 22.33 7.13 -8.88
C GLN A 64 21.50 6.79 -10.10
N PHE A 65 20.22 7.12 -10.07
CA PHE A 65 19.27 6.92 -11.14
C PHE A 65 18.13 7.93 -10.98
N TYR A 66 17.39 8.13 -12.06
CA TYR A 66 16.18 8.95 -12.07
C TYR A 66 15.05 8.20 -12.74
N CYS A 67 13.82 8.56 -12.39
CA CYS A 67 12.61 7.98 -12.95
C CYS A 67 11.64 9.09 -13.35
N GLU A 68 10.95 8.87 -14.45
CA GLU A 68 9.90 9.73 -14.98
C GLU A 68 8.58 8.99 -14.89
N PHE A 69 7.54 9.69 -14.46
CA PHE A 69 6.22 9.14 -14.22
C PHE A 69 5.19 9.98 -14.98
N GLY A 70 4.19 9.32 -15.54
CA GLY A 70 3.23 9.96 -16.44
C GLY A 70 1.80 9.49 -16.23
N ASN A 71 0.87 10.35 -16.68
CA ASN A 71 -0.57 10.19 -16.53
C ASN A 71 -1.01 10.00 -15.07
N CYS A 72 -0.34 10.70 -14.16
CA CYS A 72 -0.62 10.59 -12.75
C CYS A 72 -1.98 11.20 -12.37
N THR A 73 -2.63 10.64 -11.36
CA THR A 73 -3.78 11.23 -10.70
C THR A 73 -3.39 11.65 -9.30
N LEU A 74 -3.72 12.90 -8.95
CA LEU A 74 -3.56 13.47 -7.63
C LEU A 74 -4.93 13.54 -6.96
N ALA A 75 -5.03 13.03 -5.74
CA ALA A 75 -6.21 13.16 -4.90
C ALA A 75 -5.82 13.48 -3.46
N THR A 76 -6.54 14.40 -2.81
CA THR A 76 -6.46 14.59 -1.37
C THR A 76 -7.77 14.12 -0.75
N THR A 77 -7.67 13.14 0.14
CA THR A 77 -8.83 12.49 0.75
C THR A 77 -8.81 12.67 2.26
N ASP A 78 -9.99 12.89 2.83
CA ASP A 78 -10.18 12.87 4.28
C ASP A 78 -10.96 11.60 4.67
N LEU A 79 -10.29 10.69 5.39
CA LEU A 79 -10.90 9.50 5.98
C LEU A 79 -10.99 9.66 7.50
N GLU A 80 -12.16 10.05 8.00
CA GLU A 80 -12.43 10.20 9.44
C GLU A 80 -11.44 11.15 10.16
N GLY A 81 -11.06 12.26 9.52
CA GLY A 81 -10.10 13.23 10.03
C GLY A 81 -8.64 12.90 9.69
N LYS A 82 -8.38 11.80 8.97
CA LYS A 82 -7.06 11.46 8.43
C LYS A 82 -6.98 11.96 7.00
N VAL A 83 -6.45 13.18 6.85
CA VAL A 83 -6.22 13.78 5.54
C VAL A 83 -4.90 13.27 4.97
N GLU A 84 -4.96 12.70 3.77
CA GLU A 84 -3.80 12.23 3.02
C GLU A 84 -3.87 12.65 1.56
N THR A 85 -2.71 12.91 0.98
CA THR A 85 -2.58 13.19 -0.45
C THR A 85 -1.93 12.00 -1.12
N LYS A 86 -2.56 11.53 -2.20
CA LYS A 86 -2.15 10.36 -2.96
C LYS A 86 -1.86 10.72 -4.40
N TRP A 87 -0.74 10.22 -4.90
CA TRP A 87 -0.36 10.21 -6.31
C TRP A 87 -0.39 8.78 -6.82
N ASP A 88 -1.13 8.54 -7.90
CA ASP A 88 -1.15 7.25 -8.59
C ASP A 88 -0.73 7.47 -10.04
N CYS A 89 0.36 6.83 -10.47
CA CYS A 89 0.93 6.96 -11.80
C CYS A 89 0.93 5.60 -12.51
N PRO A 90 0.16 5.42 -13.59
CA PRO A 90 0.12 4.16 -14.33
C PRO A 90 1.43 3.90 -15.10
N TYR A 91 2.13 4.95 -15.50
CA TYR A 91 3.39 4.84 -16.23
C TYR A 91 4.56 5.30 -15.39
N LEU A 92 5.64 4.53 -15.42
CA LEU A 92 6.94 4.95 -14.94
C LEU A 92 8.02 4.37 -15.84
N GLN A 93 9.14 5.08 -15.94
CA GLN A 93 10.35 4.59 -16.57
C GLN A 93 11.56 5.13 -15.82
N CYS A 94 12.51 4.27 -15.50
CA CYS A 94 13.75 4.65 -14.83
C CYS A 94 14.96 4.56 -15.76
N LYS A 95 15.97 5.38 -15.49
CA LYS A 95 17.25 5.38 -16.19
C LYS A 95 18.39 5.41 -15.18
N CYS A 96 19.32 4.48 -15.36
CA CYS A 96 20.51 4.38 -14.54
C CYS A 96 21.57 5.39 -14.98
N ILE A 97 22.19 6.11 -14.04
CA ILE A 97 23.30 7.03 -14.33
C ILE A 97 24.60 6.24 -14.26
N ILE A 98 25.32 6.16 -15.37
CA ILE A 98 26.62 5.48 -15.44
C ILE A 98 27.73 6.54 -15.30
N PRO A 99 28.78 6.32 -14.49
CA PRO A 99 29.10 5.11 -13.72
C PRO A 99 28.77 5.25 -12.22
N SER A 100 27.49 5.39 -11.84
CA SER A 100 27.11 5.45 -10.42
C SER A 100 27.22 4.08 -9.73
N ALA A 101 27.32 4.08 -8.39
CA ALA A 101 27.52 2.86 -7.60
C ALA A 101 26.38 1.85 -7.77
N MET A 102 25.13 2.32 -7.77
CA MET A 102 23.95 1.46 -7.96
C MET A 102 23.82 0.90 -9.38
N CYS A 103 24.46 1.55 -10.36
CA CYS A 103 24.35 1.20 -11.77
C CYS A 103 25.59 0.48 -12.31
N GLY A 104 26.39 -0.14 -11.43
CA GLY A 104 27.55 -0.97 -11.81
C GLY A 104 28.87 -0.21 -11.98
N GLY A 105 28.93 1.05 -11.54
CA GLY A 105 30.15 1.86 -11.51
C GLY A 105 30.56 2.25 -10.09
N GLY A 106 31.23 3.40 -9.96
CA GLY A 106 31.64 3.99 -8.69
C GLY A 106 32.89 3.35 -8.06
N ALA A 107 33.32 3.92 -6.93
CA ALA A 107 34.48 3.44 -6.16
C ALA A 107 34.19 2.14 -5.40
N ILE A 108 32.91 1.84 -5.15
CA ILE A 108 32.44 0.61 -4.50
C ILE A 108 31.34 0.02 -5.40
N PRO A 109 31.69 -0.69 -6.48
CA PRO A 109 30.70 -1.35 -7.31
C PRO A 109 30.04 -2.47 -6.50
N SER A 110 28.71 -2.45 -6.43
CA SER A 110 27.96 -3.60 -5.88
C SER A 110 28.14 -4.81 -6.81
N PRO A 111 28.18 -6.04 -6.25
CA PRO A 111 28.22 -7.26 -7.06
C PRO A 111 27.00 -7.45 -7.96
N ILE A 112 25.90 -6.71 -7.72
CA ILE A 112 24.67 -6.78 -8.50
C ILE A 112 24.31 -5.36 -8.98
N PRO A 113 24.54 -5.01 -10.26
CA PRO A 113 24.09 -3.73 -10.80
C PRO A 113 22.56 -3.70 -10.85
N LEU A 114 21.96 -2.61 -10.35
CA LEU A 114 20.50 -2.45 -10.37
C LEU A 114 19.96 -2.07 -11.74
N LYS A 115 20.82 -1.76 -12.72
CA LYS A 115 20.41 -1.36 -14.07
C LYS A 115 19.40 -2.32 -14.70
N ASP A 116 19.70 -3.62 -14.65
CA ASP A 116 18.87 -4.66 -15.27
C ASP A 116 17.55 -4.90 -14.51
N VAL A 117 17.44 -4.39 -13.29
CA VAL A 117 16.20 -4.38 -12.51
C VAL A 117 15.43 -3.09 -12.76
N LEU A 118 16.10 -1.94 -12.74
CA LEU A 118 15.48 -0.62 -12.76
C LEU A 118 14.94 -0.21 -14.12
N GLU A 119 15.69 -0.43 -15.20
CA GLU A 119 15.29 0.05 -16.53
C GLU A 119 14.09 -0.68 -17.14
N PRO A 120 13.89 -2.00 -16.88
CA PRO A 120 12.68 -2.69 -17.30
C PRO A 120 11.45 -2.40 -16.44
N LEU A 121 11.60 -1.71 -15.29
CA LEU A 121 10.45 -1.40 -14.42
C LEU A 121 9.42 -0.61 -15.19
N GLN A 122 8.22 -1.16 -15.19
CA GLN A 122 7.02 -0.50 -15.66
C GLN A 122 6.06 -0.39 -14.48
N GLY A 123 5.19 0.62 -14.52
CA GLY A 123 4.24 0.88 -13.45
C GLY A 123 3.26 -0.26 -13.16
N PRO A 124 2.36 -0.08 -12.17
CA PRO A 124 2.01 1.21 -11.56
C PRO A 124 2.92 1.64 -10.40
N PHE A 125 2.98 2.95 -10.18
CA PHE A 125 3.54 3.61 -9.01
C PHE A 125 2.45 4.28 -8.19
N SER A 126 2.58 4.23 -6.87
CA SER A 126 1.70 4.94 -5.95
C SER A 126 2.52 5.58 -4.82
N MET A 127 2.16 6.80 -4.45
CA MET A 127 2.73 7.52 -3.33
C MET A 127 1.61 8.08 -2.45
N THR A 128 1.69 7.84 -1.15
CA THR A 128 0.73 8.35 -0.16
C THR A 128 1.45 9.15 0.92
N CYS A 129 1.00 10.38 1.13
CA CYS A 129 1.58 11.31 2.09
C CYS A 129 0.48 11.86 3.03
N PRO A 130 0.46 11.46 4.32
CA PRO A 130 -0.44 12.03 5.30
C PRO A 130 -0.13 13.50 5.57
N GLN A 131 -1.15 14.35 5.75
CA GLN A 131 -0.95 15.78 6.07
C GLN A 131 -0.25 15.98 7.42
N ASN A 132 -0.57 15.14 8.41
CA ASN A 132 -0.05 15.24 9.78
C ASN A 132 1.25 14.45 10.02
N SER A 133 1.90 13.95 8.96
CA SER A 133 3.17 13.24 9.02
C SER A 133 4.18 13.83 8.05
N LYS A 134 5.47 13.82 8.42
CA LYS A 134 6.56 14.10 7.47
C LYS A 134 6.91 12.89 6.61
N ASP A 135 6.40 11.72 6.95
CA ASP A 135 6.73 10.49 6.25
C ASP A 135 5.73 10.23 5.12
N CYS A 136 6.20 9.56 4.08
CA CYS A 136 5.38 9.12 2.96
C CYS A 136 5.64 7.64 2.66
N ALA A 137 4.64 6.97 2.10
CA ALA A 137 4.74 5.58 1.67
C ALA A 137 4.79 5.50 0.15
N PHE A 138 5.79 4.81 -0.38
CA PHE A 138 6.03 4.67 -1.82
C PHE A 138 5.82 3.22 -2.19
N TYR A 139 5.00 2.95 -3.20
CA TYR A 139 4.74 1.61 -3.68
C TYR A 139 5.00 1.52 -5.18
N PHE A 140 5.72 0.47 -5.56
CA PHE A 140 6.08 0.14 -6.93
C PHE A 140 5.77 -1.33 -7.16
N ASP A 141 4.86 -1.62 -8.08
CA ASP A 141 4.41 -3.00 -8.27
C ASP A 141 5.55 -3.91 -8.77
N GLY A 142 6.34 -3.43 -9.73
CA GLY A 142 7.50 -4.16 -10.27
C GLY A 142 8.62 -4.44 -9.24
N LEU A 143 8.60 -3.77 -8.09
CA LEU A 143 9.55 -4.01 -7.00
C LEU A 143 8.91 -4.67 -5.77
N ALA A 144 7.64 -5.08 -5.83
CA ALA A 144 6.96 -5.72 -4.70
C ALA A 144 7.67 -6.99 -4.21
N GLY A 145 8.38 -7.70 -5.08
CA GLY A 145 9.20 -8.86 -4.70
C GLY A 145 10.41 -8.52 -3.82
N PHE A 146 10.95 -7.29 -3.91
CA PHE A 146 12.05 -6.80 -3.09
C PHE A 146 11.56 -5.95 -1.91
N PHE A 147 10.50 -5.18 -2.12
CA PHE A 147 9.91 -4.24 -1.18
C PHE A 147 8.40 -4.48 -1.06
N PRO A 148 7.97 -5.56 -0.38
CA PRO A 148 6.56 -5.98 -0.35
C PRO A 148 5.63 -4.95 0.30
N ASN A 149 6.15 -4.16 1.24
CA ASN A 149 5.41 -3.08 1.90
C ASN A 149 5.68 -1.70 1.26
N GLY A 150 6.32 -1.68 0.10
CA GLY A 150 6.86 -0.47 -0.49
C GLY A 150 8.11 0.04 0.23
N LEU A 151 8.50 1.27 -0.12
CA LEU A 151 9.65 1.98 0.42
C LEU A 151 9.18 3.08 1.35
N SER A 152 9.70 3.09 2.58
CA SER A 152 9.38 4.12 3.57
C SER A 152 10.26 5.34 3.35
N MET A 153 9.61 6.46 3.02
CA MET A 153 10.23 7.78 2.96
C MET A 153 10.07 8.45 4.31
N ILE A 154 11.18 8.88 4.89
CA ILE A 154 11.22 9.50 6.21
C ILE A 154 11.65 10.96 6.12
N ASP A 155 11.18 11.77 7.06
CA ASP A 155 11.60 13.16 7.24
C ASP A 155 11.51 13.99 5.95
N CYS A 156 10.40 13.86 5.21
CA CYS A 156 10.23 14.58 3.95
C CYS A 156 10.06 16.09 4.18
N ASP A 157 10.95 16.87 3.57
CA ASP A 157 10.77 18.29 3.38
C ASP A 157 10.08 18.51 2.04
N ARG A 158 8.91 19.15 2.08
CA ARG A 158 8.04 19.33 0.91
C ARG A 158 7.48 20.73 0.81
N GLY A 159 7.13 21.14 -0.39
CA GLY A 159 6.28 22.29 -0.59
C GLY A 159 6.25 22.84 -2.01
N GLU A 160 5.43 23.86 -2.15
CA GLU A 160 5.16 24.60 -3.38
C GLU A 160 5.03 26.09 -3.03
N CYS A 161 5.40 26.99 -3.95
CA CYS A 161 5.07 28.41 -3.87
C CYS A 161 3.93 28.70 -4.84
N VAL A 162 2.81 29.19 -4.32
CA VAL A 162 1.58 29.39 -5.10
C VAL A 162 0.85 30.64 -4.60
N PHE A 163 0.04 31.26 -5.46
CA PHE A 163 -0.80 32.39 -5.03
C PHE A 163 -2.00 31.87 -4.20
N PRO A 164 -2.41 32.58 -3.14
CA PRO A 164 -3.56 32.14 -2.34
C PRO A 164 -4.84 31.95 -3.15
N SER A 165 -5.06 32.78 -4.18
CA SER A 165 -6.18 32.64 -5.11
C SER A 165 -6.21 31.33 -5.92
N GLU A 166 -5.07 30.65 -6.04
CA GLU A 166 -4.93 29.38 -6.76
C GLU A 166 -5.01 28.16 -5.81
N MET A 167 -5.04 28.38 -4.49
CA MET A 167 -5.18 27.33 -3.47
C MET A 167 -6.63 26.83 -3.34
N ILE A 168 -7.19 26.32 -4.44
CA ILE A 168 -8.52 25.70 -4.43
C ILE A 168 -8.34 24.19 -4.29
N SER A 169 -8.51 23.70 -3.07
CA SER A 169 -8.40 22.29 -2.72
C SER A 169 -9.70 21.54 -2.96
N ASP A 170 -9.69 20.52 -3.81
CA ASP A 170 -10.76 19.53 -3.91
C ASP A 170 -10.53 18.41 -2.87
N LEU A 171 -10.91 18.66 -1.62
CA LEU A 171 -10.90 17.64 -0.56
C LEU A 171 -12.07 16.66 -0.78
N THR A 172 -11.73 15.41 -1.07
CA THR A 172 -12.74 14.35 -1.18
C THR A 172 -12.92 13.69 0.19
N GLU A 173 -14.05 13.97 0.85
CA GLU A 173 -14.43 13.26 2.08
C GLU A 173 -14.81 11.80 1.76
N LEU A 174 -13.97 10.86 2.19
CA LEU A 174 -14.28 9.44 2.17
C LEU A 174 -14.89 9.09 3.54
N LYS A 175 -16.20 8.98 3.60
CA LYS A 175 -16.84 8.32 4.75
C LYS A 175 -16.51 6.84 4.70
N SER A 176 -15.88 6.33 5.77
CA SER A 176 -15.64 4.90 5.98
C SER A 176 -16.97 4.16 5.97
N THR A 177 -17.42 3.78 4.78
CA THR A 177 -18.61 2.97 4.61
C THR A 177 -18.11 1.56 4.72
N MET A 178 -18.37 0.90 5.86
CA MET A 178 -18.02 -0.50 6.06
C MET A 178 -18.39 -1.26 4.79
N ALA A 179 -17.39 -1.87 4.13
CA ALA A 179 -17.59 -2.49 2.83
C ALA A 179 -18.79 -3.43 2.95
N VAL A 180 -19.83 -3.20 2.13
CA VAL A 180 -21.11 -3.93 2.21
C VAL A 180 -20.89 -5.45 2.22
N GLY A 181 -19.82 -5.93 1.58
CA GLY A 181 -19.38 -7.33 1.62
C GLY A 181 -19.01 -7.88 3.00
N VAL A 182 -18.45 -7.07 3.91
CA VAL A 182 -18.11 -7.49 5.28
C VAL A 182 -19.37 -7.73 6.11
N ILE A 183 -20.37 -6.87 5.96
CA ILE A 183 -21.67 -7.00 6.65
C ILE A 183 -22.40 -8.25 6.16
N VAL A 184 -22.43 -8.48 4.85
CA VAL A 184 -23.05 -9.69 4.26
C VAL A 184 -22.28 -10.96 4.67
N GLY A 185 -20.95 -10.93 4.65
CA GLY A 185 -20.11 -12.05 5.06
C GLY A 185 -20.34 -12.47 6.52
N LEU A 186 -20.37 -11.49 7.44
CA LEU A 186 -20.63 -11.75 8.87
C LEU A 186 -22.04 -12.28 9.13
N ALA A 187 -23.05 -11.80 8.38
CA ALA A 187 -24.41 -12.29 8.52
C ALA A 187 -24.54 -13.77 8.08
N ILE A 188 -23.90 -14.15 6.98
CA ILE A 188 -23.91 -15.54 6.48
C ILE A 188 -23.15 -16.46 7.45
N LEU A 189 -21.98 -16.05 7.93
CA LEU A 189 -21.21 -16.77 8.94
C LEU A 189 -22.01 -16.96 10.24
N GLY A 190 -22.69 -15.91 10.72
CA GLY A 190 -23.56 -15.99 11.89
C GLY A 190 -24.72 -16.97 11.72
N ALA A 191 -25.38 -16.94 10.56
CA ALA A 191 -26.48 -17.87 10.25
C ALA A 191 -26.00 -19.33 10.16
N LEU A 192 -24.83 -19.57 9.58
CA LEU A 192 -24.24 -20.91 9.48
C LEU A 192 -23.94 -21.48 10.87
N VAL A 193 -23.31 -20.68 11.75
CA VAL A 193 -22.99 -21.10 13.12
C VAL A 193 -24.26 -21.41 13.91
N LEU A 194 -25.29 -20.57 13.80
CA LEU A 194 -26.59 -20.82 14.45
C LEU A 194 -27.24 -22.10 13.96
N PHE A 195 -27.23 -22.35 12.64
CA PHE A 195 -27.77 -23.56 12.05
C PHE A 195 -27.06 -24.81 12.58
N LEU A 196 -25.72 -24.80 12.63
CA LEU A 196 -24.92 -25.91 13.15
C LEU A 196 -25.21 -26.17 14.63
N MET A 197 -25.34 -25.12 15.44
CA MET A 197 -25.68 -25.25 16.87
C MET A 197 -27.07 -25.88 17.06
N VAL A 198 -28.06 -25.46 16.28
CA VAL A 198 -29.41 -26.05 16.31
C VAL A 198 -29.37 -27.51 15.86
N ALA A 199 -28.70 -27.82 14.75
CA ALA A 199 -28.58 -29.19 14.25
C ALA A 199 -27.89 -30.11 15.27
N CYS A 200 -26.79 -29.67 15.88
CA CYS A 200 -26.11 -30.42 16.95
C CYS A 200 -27.01 -30.61 18.18
N SER A 201 -27.81 -29.61 18.54
CA SER A 201 -28.74 -29.71 19.68
C SER A 201 -29.86 -30.74 19.42
N ILE A 202 -30.38 -30.81 18.19
CA ILE A 202 -31.38 -31.80 17.78
C ILE A 202 -30.76 -33.20 17.71
N ALA A 203 -29.57 -33.33 17.13
CA ALA A 203 -28.85 -34.60 17.05
C ALA A 203 -28.56 -35.18 18.45
N LYS A 204 -28.12 -34.34 19.41
CA LYS A 204 -27.94 -34.77 20.81
C LYS A 204 -29.25 -35.22 21.45
N ARG A 205 -30.36 -34.50 21.23
CA ARG A 205 -31.68 -34.93 21.74
C ARG A 205 -32.10 -36.29 21.18
N ASN A 206 -31.91 -36.51 19.88
CA ASN A 206 -32.23 -37.77 19.23
C ASN A 206 -31.33 -38.92 19.72
N GLN A 207 -30.02 -38.68 19.88
CA GLN A 207 -29.11 -39.69 20.46
C GLN A 207 -29.49 -40.07 21.89
N ILE A 208 -29.88 -39.10 22.72
CA ILE A 208 -30.36 -39.38 24.08
C ILE A 208 -31.62 -40.25 24.06
N ILE A 209 -32.57 -39.99 23.16
CA ILE A 209 -33.79 -40.80 23.02
C ILE A 209 -33.46 -42.23 22.55
N LEU A 210 -32.58 -42.39 21.57
CA LEU A 210 -32.17 -43.71 21.07
C LEU A 210 -31.36 -44.52 22.11
N SER A 211 -30.54 -43.86 22.92
CA SER A 211 -29.79 -44.53 24.01
C SER A 211 -30.69 -45.11 25.11
N ARG A 212 -31.97 -44.72 25.16
CA ARG A 212 -32.95 -45.24 26.12
C ARG A 212 -33.75 -46.41 25.60
N GLN A 213 -33.56 -46.83 24.35
CA GLN A 213 -34.18 -48.06 23.86
C GLN A 213 -33.44 -49.26 24.44
N PRO A 214 -34.12 -50.18 25.15
CA PRO A 214 -33.49 -51.40 25.64
C PRO A 214 -32.99 -52.22 24.46
N TYR A 215 -31.73 -52.65 24.51
CA TYR A 215 -31.12 -53.56 23.56
C TYR A 215 -31.92 -54.87 23.54
N SER A 216 -32.72 -55.10 22.49
CA SER A 216 -33.35 -56.40 22.25
C SER A 216 -32.27 -57.36 21.76
N SER A 217 -31.69 -58.10 22.70
CA SER A 217 -30.89 -59.28 22.40
C SER A 217 -31.82 -60.39 21.94
N ASP A 218 -32.18 -60.41 20.65
CA ASP A 218 -32.70 -61.64 20.02
C ASP A 218 -31.53 -62.60 19.83
N THR A 219 -31.06 -63.15 20.94
CA THR A 219 -30.29 -64.39 20.95
C THR A 219 -31.30 -65.53 20.92
N GLU A 220 -31.60 -65.99 19.71
CA GLU A 220 -32.18 -67.30 19.50
C GLU A 220 -31.20 -68.34 20.08
N ALA A 221 -31.49 -68.81 21.29
CA ALA A 221 -30.75 -69.89 21.93
C ALA A 221 -31.71 -71.06 22.21
N ALA A 222 -31.78 -72.00 21.28
CA ALA A 222 -32.29 -73.37 21.46
C ALA A 222 -31.82 -74.22 20.26
N SER A 223 -31.34 -75.46 20.36
CA SER A 223 -31.13 -76.40 21.47
C SER A 223 -30.14 -77.47 20.94
N LEU A 224 -29.07 -77.78 21.66
CA LEU A 224 -28.21 -78.96 21.35
C LEU A 224 -28.75 -80.17 22.12
N GLU A 225 -29.40 -81.09 21.43
CA GLU A 225 -29.83 -82.38 21.97
C GLU A 225 -28.64 -83.36 21.89
N PHE A 226 -28.08 -83.75 23.03
CA PHE A 226 -27.15 -84.87 23.13
C PHE A 226 -27.93 -86.13 23.49
N ARG A 227 -27.91 -87.14 22.61
CA ARG A 227 -28.47 -88.47 22.88
C ARG A 227 -27.35 -89.45 23.21
N ASN A 228 -27.58 -90.19 24.28
CA ASN A 228 -26.72 -91.21 24.90
C ASN A 228 -26.50 -92.43 23.98
#